data_AF-A0A5S4T6V9-F1
#
_entry.id   AF-A0A5S4T6V9-F1
#
_cell.length_a   1.000
_cell.length_b   1.000
_cell.length_c   1.000
_cell.angle_alpha   90.00
_cell.angle_beta   90.00
_cell.angle_gamma   90.00
#
_symmetry.space_group_name_H-M   'P 1'
#
loop_
_entity.id
_entity.type
_entity.pdbx_description
1 polymer ?
#
loop_
_entity_poly.entity_id
_entity_poly.type
_entity_poly.pdbx_seq_one_letter_code
_entity_poly.pdbx_strand_id
1 'polypeptide(L)'
;IRRASGMTLSDLLSERIWAPMGAEEDAHYHVDRIGTESGGGGLSTTLRDLARFGETIRNHGRFNGRQIVPSQVVEDIARGGDPEKFKPAGYTTLPGASYRNQWWVTHNAHGAFMARGVHGQGIYIDPRAEMV
;
A
#
# COMPACT_ATOMS: atom_id res chain seq x y z
N ILE A 1 -7.59 -13.43 -4.26
CA ILE A 1 -6.24 -13.87 -4.70
C ILE A 1 -6.07 -15.39 -4.63
N ARG A 2 -6.24 -16.04 -3.47
CA ARG A 2 -5.98 -17.49 -3.29
C ARG A 2 -6.68 -18.38 -4.32
N ARG A 3 -7.96 -18.14 -4.60
CA ARG A 3 -8.70 -18.88 -5.64
C ARG A 3 -8.18 -18.67 -7.07
N ALA A 4 -7.64 -17.49 -7.37
CA ALA A 4 -7.19 -17.13 -8.72
C ALA A 4 -5.74 -17.55 -8.97
N SER A 5 -4.88 -17.51 -7.96
CA SER A 5 -3.46 -17.88 -8.07
C SER A 5 -3.16 -19.32 -7.64
N GLY A 6 -4.02 -19.94 -6.84
CA GLY A 6 -3.70 -21.21 -6.17
C GLY A 6 -2.71 -21.08 -5.01
N MET A 7 -2.26 -19.87 -4.69
CA MET A 7 -1.25 -19.58 -3.65
C MET A 7 -1.87 -18.92 -2.43
N THR A 8 -1.21 -19.06 -1.27
CA THR A 8 -1.57 -18.29 -0.07
C THR A 8 -1.32 -16.78 -0.27
N LEU A 9 -1.84 -15.94 0.63
CA LEU A 9 -1.59 -14.49 0.55
C LEU A 9 -0.11 -14.20 0.84
N SER A 10 0.47 -14.84 1.86
CA SER A 10 1.86 -14.66 2.24
C SER A 10 2.81 -15.07 1.12
N ASP A 11 2.55 -16.22 0.46
CA ASP A 11 3.39 -16.69 -0.64
C ASP A 11 3.33 -15.73 -1.83
N LEU A 12 2.12 -15.27 -2.17
CA LEU A 12 1.94 -14.36 -3.30
C LEU A 12 2.57 -12.99 -3.02
N LEU A 13 2.45 -12.47 -1.79
CA LEU A 13 3.11 -11.23 -1.39
C LEU A 13 4.64 -11.39 -1.45
N SER A 14 5.16 -12.50 -0.94
CA SER A 14 6.59 -12.80 -0.94
C SER A 14 7.16 -12.87 -2.36
N GLU A 15 6.54 -13.70 -3.22
CA GLU A 15 6.97 -13.91 -4.60
C GLU A 15 6.90 -12.64 -5.45
N ARG A 16 5.83 -11.86 -5.31
CA ARG A 16 5.53 -10.77 -6.26
C ARG A 16 6.04 -9.42 -5.81
N ILE A 17 6.19 -9.20 -4.50
CA ILE A 17 6.50 -7.88 -3.94
C ILE A 17 7.69 -7.94 -3.00
N TRP A 18 7.60 -8.76 -1.94
CA TRP A 18 8.53 -8.70 -0.80
C TRP A 18 9.96 -9.12 -1.17
N ALA A 19 10.13 -10.29 -1.77
CA ALA A 19 11.44 -10.74 -2.21
C ALA A 19 11.97 -9.93 -3.41
N PRO A 20 11.15 -9.61 -4.45
CA PRO A 20 11.61 -8.79 -5.57
C PRO A 20 12.05 -7.37 -5.19
N MET A 21 11.44 -6.74 -4.18
CA MET A 21 11.87 -5.42 -3.69
C MET A 21 13.18 -5.46 -2.89
N GLY A 22 13.62 -6.66 -2.50
CA GLY A 22 14.81 -6.82 -1.66
C GLY A 22 14.56 -6.33 -0.24
N ALA A 23 13.45 -6.77 0.37
CA ALA A 23 13.24 -6.59 1.80
C ALA A 23 14.43 -7.16 2.60
N GLU A 24 14.79 -6.48 3.69
CA GLU A 24 15.86 -6.89 4.59
C GLU A 24 15.41 -8.02 5.52
N GLU A 25 14.15 -7.99 5.97
CA GLU A 25 13.61 -8.95 6.91
C GLU A 25 12.33 -9.62 6.38
N ASP A 26 12.06 -10.81 6.90
CA ASP A 26 10.79 -11.49 6.67
C ASP A 26 9.63 -10.71 7.31
N ALA A 27 8.55 -10.55 6.55
CA ALA A 27 7.28 -10.08 7.09
C ALA A 27 6.38 -11.25 7.51
N HIS A 28 5.53 -11.00 8.49
CA HIS A 28 4.70 -12.03 9.10
C HIS A 28 3.23 -11.64 9.03
N TYR A 29 2.36 -12.61 8.75
CA TYR A 29 0.91 -12.43 8.83
C TYR A 29 0.35 -13.09 10.08
N HIS A 30 -0.54 -12.39 10.77
CA HIS A 30 -1.49 -13.03 11.68
C HIS A 30 -2.43 -13.92 10.87
N VAL A 31 -2.64 -15.15 11.36
CA VAL A 31 -3.52 -16.14 10.73
C VAL A 31 -4.65 -16.54 11.66
N ASP A 32 -5.76 -16.97 11.08
CA ASP A 32 -6.82 -17.68 11.81
C ASP A 32 -6.43 -19.12 12.16
N ARG A 33 -7.34 -19.86 12.81
CA ARG A 33 -7.10 -21.24 13.24
C ARG A 33 -6.82 -22.23 12.10
N ILE A 34 -7.20 -21.90 10.87
CA ILE A 34 -6.99 -22.76 9.70
C ILE A 34 -5.87 -22.25 8.77
N GLY A 35 -5.11 -21.24 9.22
CA GLY A 35 -3.96 -20.71 8.49
C GLY A 35 -4.32 -19.69 7.41
N THR A 36 -5.50 -19.05 7.49
CA THR A 36 -5.86 -17.95 6.58
C THR A 36 -5.32 -16.64 7.13
N GLU A 37 -4.58 -15.91 6.31
CA GLU A 37 -3.96 -14.64 6.66
C GLU A 37 -4.99 -13.51 6.77
N SER A 38 -4.83 -12.65 7.77
CA SER A 38 -5.60 -11.42 7.90
C SER A 38 -5.07 -10.34 6.94
N GLY A 39 -5.55 -10.36 5.70
CA GLY A 39 -5.07 -9.45 4.64
C GLY A 39 -5.41 -7.97 4.85
N GLY A 40 -6.36 -7.64 5.73
CA GLY A 40 -6.78 -6.26 5.99
C GLY A 40 -5.97 -5.52 7.07
N GLY A 41 -5.10 -6.21 7.82
CA GLY A 41 -4.34 -5.59 8.90
C GLY A 41 -3.48 -6.50 9.76
N GLY A 42 -3.24 -7.75 9.35
CA GLY A 42 -2.42 -8.70 10.10
C GLY A 42 -0.94 -8.72 9.74
N LEU A 43 -0.46 -7.81 8.89
CA LEU A 43 0.94 -7.79 8.45
C LEU A 43 1.82 -7.08 9.49
N SER A 44 2.89 -7.75 9.91
CA SER A 44 3.96 -7.22 10.75
C SER A 44 5.27 -7.21 9.97
N THR A 45 5.96 -6.08 9.98
CA THR A 45 7.21 -5.86 9.25
C THR A 45 8.07 -4.77 9.91
N THR A 46 9.30 -4.59 9.44
CA THR A 46 10.17 -3.50 9.88
C THR A 46 9.79 -2.18 9.22
N LEU A 47 10.15 -1.07 9.87
CA LEU A 47 9.94 0.27 9.33
C LEU A 47 10.68 0.48 7.99
N ARG A 48 11.90 -0.04 7.86
CA ARG A 48 12.71 0.12 6.65
C ARG A 48 12.10 -0.62 5.47
N ASP A 49 11.60 -1.85 5.67
CA ASP A 49 10.97 -2.59 4.58
C ASP A 49 9.60 -2.04 4.20
N LEU A 50 8.86 -1.48 5.17
CA LEU A 50 7.65 -0.72 4.86
C LEU A 50 7.97 0.55 4.04
N ALA A 51 9.07 1.25 4.36
CA ALA A 51 9.55 2.39 3.58
C ALA A 51 10.01 1.98 2.17
N ARG A 52 10.66 0.82 1.99
CA ARG A 52 10.97 0.26 0.64
C ARG A 52 9.72 0.02 -0.18
N PHE A 53 8.66 -0.51 0.44
CA PHE A 53 7.39 -0.67 -0.24
C PHE A 53 6.80 0.70 -0.63
N GLY A 54 6.80 1.67 0.29
CA GLY A 54 6.36 3.04 -0.03
C GLY A 54 7.17 3.67 -1.16
N GLU A 55 8.49 3.48 -1.17
CA GLU A 55 9.41 4.00 -2.20
C GLU A 55 9.21 3.30 -3.55
N THR A 56 8.90 2.00 -3.53
CA THR A 56 8.48 1.26 -4.72
C THR A 56 7.23 1.90 -5.32
N ILE A 57 6.24 2.23 -4.50
CA ILE A 57 5.01 2.86 -4.96
C ILE A 57 5.26 4.32 -5.41
N ARG A 58 6.07 5.10 -4.70
CA ARG A 58 6.47 6.46 -5.10
C ARG A 58 7.10 6.48 -6.49
N ASN A 59 7.97 5.50 -6.77
CA ASN A 59 8.68 5.35 -8.04
C ASN A 59 7.90 4.55 -9.09
N HIS A 60 6.58 4.77 -9.19
CA HIS A 60 5.72 4.13 -10.21
C HIS A 60 5.84 2.60 -10.25
N GLY A 61 6.01 1.99 -9.08
CA GLY A 61 6.11 0.55 -8.90
C GLY A 61 7.50 -0.03 -9.18
N ARG A 62 8.52 0.82 -9.33
CA ARG A 62 9.91 0.40 -9.55
C ARG A 62 10.76 0.55 -8.31
N PHE A 63 11.62 -0.43 -8.07
CA PHE A 63 12.64 -0.36 -7.03
C PHE A 63 13.83 -1.25 -7.41
N ASN A 64 15.05 -0.82 -7.10
CA ASN A 64 16.29 -1.54 -7.42
C ASN A 64 16.37 -2.04 -8.88
N GLY A 65 15.95 -1.21 -9.84
CA GLY A 65 15.99 -1.53 -11.27
C GLY A 65 14.91 -2.51 -11.76
N ARG A 66 14.01 -2.97 -10.89
CA ARG A 66 12.93 -3.92 -11.23
C ARG A 66 11.56 -3.23 -11.24
N GLN A 67 10.66 -3.68 -12.11
CA GLN A 67 9.24 -3.32 -12.05
C GLN A 67 8.52 -4.35 -11.17
N ILE A 68 8.10 -3.94 -9.98
CA ILE A 68 7.54 -4.80 -8.94
C ILE A 68 6.01 -4.73 -8.98
N VAL A 69 5.49 -3.51 -8.96
CA VAL A 69 4.07 -3.23 -9.16
C VAL A 69 3.91 -2.61 -10.56
N PRO A 70 2.96 -3.04 -11.41
CA PRO A 70 2.77 -2.40 -12.72
C PRO A 70 2.50 -0.90 -12.57
N SER A 71 3.17 -0.04 -13.35
CA SER A 71 3.06 1.43 -13.22
C SER A 71 1.62 1.92 -13.31
N GLN A 72 0.83 1.33 -14.22
CA GLN A 72 -0.60 1.63 -14.37
C GLN A 72 -1.41 1.46 -13.08
N VAL A 73 -1.04 0.53 -12.18
CA VAL A 73 -1.73 0.34 -10.90
C VAL A 73 -1.44 1.51 -9.97
N VAL A 74 -0.19 1.97 -9.94
CA VAL A 74 0.22 3.13 -9.13
C VAL A 74 -0.41 4.42 -9.66
N GLU A 75 -0.40 4.61 -10.98
CA GLU A 75 -1.05 5.74 -11.63
C GLU A 75 -2.56 5.76 -11.37
N ASP A 76 -3.20 4.60 -11.36
CA ASP A 76 -4.62 4.46 -11.02
C ASP A 76 -4.89 4.83 -9.55
N ILE A 77 -4.06 4.36 -8.62
CA ILE A 77 -4.10 4.76 -7.21
C ILE A 77 -3.99 6.29 -7.09
N ALA A 78 -2.93 6.88 -7.66
CA ALA A 78 -2.62 8.30 -7.53
C ALA A 78 -3.69 9.22 -8.14
N ARG A 79 -4.45 8.74 -9.14
CA ARG A 79 -5.60 9.47 -9.70
C ARG A 79 -6.71 9.72 -8.66
N GLY A 80 -6.78 8.91 -7.61
CA GLY A 80 -7.81 8.99 -6.60
C GLY A 80 -9.19 8.54 -7.08
N GLY A 81 -10.09 8.39 -6.12
CA GLY A 81 -11.49 8.06 -6.33
C GLY A 81 -12.37 9.31 -6.41
N ASP A 82 -13.67 9.12 -6.22
CA ASP A 82 -14.66 10.19 -6.17
C ASP A 82 -14.72 10.81 -4.75
N PRO A 83 -14.33 12.08 -4.56
CA PRO A 83 -14.38 12.73 -3.24
C PRO A 83 -15.79 12.85 -2.66
N GLU A 84 -16.83 12.99 -3.49
CA GLU A 84 -18.20 13.11 -2.99
C GLU A 84 -18.70 11.79 -2.41
N LYS A 85 -18.23 10.65 -2.94
CA LYS A 85 -18.50 9.33 -2.35
C LYS A 85 -17.69 9.07 -1.08
N PHE A 86 -16.55 9.73 -0.92
CA PHE A 86 -15.71 9.59 0.26
C PHE A 86 -16.19 10.46 1.43
N LYS A 87 -16.73 11.65 1.14
CA LYS A 87 -17.20 12.64 2.11
C LYS A 87 -18.06 12.09 3.27
N PRO A 88 -19.01 11.15 3.06
CA PRO A 88 -19.81 10.58 4.15
C PRO A 88 -18.99 9.79 5.19
N ALA A 89 -17.75 9.39 4.88
CA ALA A 89 -16.87 8.72 5.84
C ALA A 89 -16.45 9.63 7.01
N GLY A 90 -16.62 10.96 6.88
CA GLY A 90 -16.52 11.89 8.00
C GLY A 90 -15.10 12.12 8.55
N TYR A 91 -14.05 11.83 7.77
CA TYR A 91 -12.67 12.06 8.20
C TYR A 91 -12.32 13.55 8.20
N THR A 92 -12.35 14.17 9.39
CA THR A 92 -12.01 15.59 9.58
C THR A 92 -10.56 15.94 9.25
N THR A 93 -9.65 14.97 9.33
CA THR A 93 -8.23 15.14 9.01
C THR A 93 -7.89 14.95 7.53
N LEU A 94 -8.88 14.60 6.69
CA LEU A 94 -8.70 14.34 5.26
C LEU A 94 -9.74 15.13 4.43
N PRO A 95 -9.78 16.46 4.53
CA PRO A 95 -10.74 17.27 3.79
C PRO A 95 -10.50 17.13 2.28
N GLY A 96 -11.57 16.86 1.53
CA GLY A 96 -11.51 16.74 0.07
C GLY A 96 -10.79 15.49 -0.45
N ALA A 97 -10.35 14.59 0.44
CA ALA A 97 -9.70 13.35 0.04
C ALA A 97 -10.67 12.39 -0.67
N SER A 98 -10.09 11.35 -1.27
CA SER A 98 -10.83 10.22 -1.82
C SER A 98 -10.17 8.90 -1.41
N TYR A 99 -10.80 7.78 -1.76
CA TYR A 99 -10.24 6.45 -1.57
C TYR A 99 -10.23 5.67 -2.88
N ARG A 100 -9.11 5.02 -3.20
CA ARG A 100 -8.96 4.20 -4.41
C ARG A 100 -7.97 3.07 -4.19
N ASN A 101 -8.34 1.86 -4.60
CA ASN A 101 -7.47 0.67 -4.59
C ASN A 101 -6.69 0.44 -3.28
N GLN A 102 -7.35 0.64 -2.14
CA GLN A 102 -6.78 0.52 -0.78
C GLN A 102 -5.93 1.71 -0.26
N TRP A 103 -5.97 2.85 -0.96
CA TRP A 103 -5.23 4.05 -0.56
C TRP A 103 -6.15 5.25 -0.33
N TRP A 104 -5.82 6.06 0.67
CA TRP A 104 -6.38 7.39 0.89
C TRP A 104 -5.59 8.39 0.06
N VAL A 105 -6.26 9.13 -0.83
CA VAL A 105 -5.64 10.09 -1.76
C VAL A 105 -6.05 11.49 -1.35
N THR A 106 -5.07 12.33 -1.03
CA THR A 106 -5.32 13.63 -0.37
C THR A 106 -5.84 14.71 -1.30
N HIS A 107 -5.55 14.62 -2.61
CA HIS A 107 -5.78 15.69 -3.58
C HIS A 107 -5.13 17.04 -3.20
N ASN A 108 -4.08 17.01 -2.36
CA ASN A 108 -3.32 18.21 -2.03
C ASN A 108 -2.42 18.63 -3.22
N ALA A 109 -1.79 19.80 -3.12
CA ALA A 109 -0.92 20.33 -4.19
C ALA A 109 0.30 19.43 -4.53
N HIS A 110 0.65 18.52 -3.62
CA HIS A 110 1.76 17.60 -3.76
C HIS A 110 1.35 16.26 -4.40
N GLY A 111 0.05 16.01 -4.57
CA GLY A 111 -0.46 14.74 -5.08
C GLY A 111 -0.23 13.59 -4.09
N ALA A 112 -0.21 13.89 -2.78
CA ALA A 112 0.12 12.90 -1.78
C ALA A 112 -0.99 11.86 -1.58
N PHE A 113 -0.61 10.63 -1.26
CA PHE A 113 -1.52 9.55 -0.95
C PHE A 113 -0.89 8.64 0.11
N MET A 114 -1.72 7.88 0.82
CA MET A 114 -1.29 7.17 2.02
C MET A 114 -2.07 5.89 2.28
N ALA A 115 -1.43 4.95 2.96
CA ALA A 115 -2.07 3.81 3.60
C ALA A 115 -2.13 4.08 5.11
N ARG A 116 -3.28 3.84 5.74
CA ARG A 116 -3.51 4.15 7.15
C ARG A 116 -3.94 2.91 7.92
N GLY A 117 -3.39 2.74 9.11
CA GLY A 117 -3.79 1.71 10.08
C GLY A 117 -4.37 2.32 11.35
N VAL A 118 -5.16 1.52 12.06
CA VAL A 118 -5.62 1.87 13.41
C VAL A 118 -4.43 2.06 14.36
N HIS A 119 -4.59 2.87 15.39
CA HIS A 119 -3.53 3.17 16.37
C HIS A 119 -2.30 3.90 15.80
N GLY A 120 -2.43 4.60 14.67
CA GLY A 120 -1.41 5.54 14.18
C GLY A 120 -0.40 4.96 13.18
N GLN A 121 -0.67 3.81 12.57
CA GLN A 121 0.19 3.28 11.49
C GLN A 121 -0.01 4.09 10.21
N GLY A 122 1.05 4.33 9.44
CA GLY A 122 0.94 5.04 8.18
C GLY A 122 2.11 4.82 7.23
N ILE A 123 1.80 4.77 5.93
CA ILE A 123 2.74 5.05 4.84
C ILE A 123 2.23 6.32 4.19
N TYR A 124 3.02 7.39 4.16
CA TYR A 124 2.66 8.64 3.51
C TYR A 124 3.60 8.88 2.34
N ILE A 125 3.06 9.00 1.13
CA ILE A 125 3.86 9.17 -0.08
C ILE A 125 3.61 10.56 -0.62
N ASP A 126 4.69 11.33 -0.76
CA ASP A 126 4.70 12.63 -1.41
C ASP A 126 5.58 12.55 -2.68
N PRO A 127 4.96 12.37 -3.86
CA PRO A 127 5.71 12.26 -5.10
C PRO A 127 6.46 13.55 -5.46
N ARG A 128 5.90 14.72 -5.13
CA ARG A 128 6.50 16.03 -5.46
C ARG A 128 7.73 16.30 -4.60
N ALA A 129 7.69 15.92 -3.33
CA ALA A 129 8.81 16.09 -2.41
C ALA A 129 9.81 14.92 -2.43
N GLU A 130 9.54 13.89 -3.24
CA GLU A 130 10.33 12.65 -3.30
C GLU A 130 10.50 11.98 -1.93
N MET A 131 9.40 11.91 -1.18
CA MET A 131 9.39 11.50 0.23
C MET A 131 8.43 10.33 0.48
N VAL A 132 8.86 9.44 1.37
CA VAL A 132 8.09 8.38 2.01
C VAL A 132 8.28 8.48 3.53
#